data_AF-A0A848U5R3-F1
#
_entry.id   AF-A0A848U5R3-F1
#
_cell.length_a   1.000
_cell.length_b   1.000
_cell.length_c   1.000
_cell.angle_alpha   90.00
_cell.angle_beta   90.00
_cell.angle_gamma   90.00
#
_symmetry.space_group_name_H-M   'P 1'
#
loop_
_entity.id
_entity.type
_entity.pdbx_description
1 polymer ?
#
loop_
_entity_poly.entity_id
_entity_poly.type
_entity_poly.pdbx_seq_one_letter_code
_entity_poly.pdbx_strand_id
1 'polypeptide(L)'
;MVTDESQWYVQKGSRVQGPFSTNEVGRFLLLGRVRNTDRVSRDGELWEPVTQVPELIPEELLNLQSDEGWNKFLTVRATEDDRQLEVPVEQDRRLYPDPLPQKLRDEWQAVPPQPISQSVLPWSLLGITLAALGVVLYLNAVTGTTG
;
A
#
# COMPACT_ATOMS: atom_id res chain seq x y z
N MET A 1 -20.92 12.57 20.82
CA MET A 1 -19.56 12.05 20.53
C MET A 1 -19.30 12.38 19.08
N VAL A 2 -18.39 13.30 18.79
CA VAL A 2 -18.05 13.65 17.42
C VAL A 2 -17.07 12.60 16.95
N THR A 3 -17.56 11.59 16.22
CA THR A 3 -16.68 10.70 15.45
C THR A 3 -16.16 11.54 14.32
N ASP A 4 -14.92 12.03 14.46
CA ASP A 4 -14.18 12.56 13.32
C ASP A 4 -13.91 11.36 12.40
N GLU A 5 -14.89 11.03 11.56
CA GLU A 5 -14.83 9.95 10.60
C GLU A 5 -13.85 10.37 9.52
N SER A 6 -12.56 10.20 9.79
CA SER A 6 -11.49 10.40 8.82
C SER A 6 -11.88 9.67 7.53
N GLN A 7 -12.00 10.45 6.46
CA GLN A 7 -12.43 9.99 5.14
C GLN A 7 -11.20 9.56 4.34
N TRP A 8 -11.21 8.32 3.88
CA TRP A 8 -10.11 7.68 3.17
C TRP A 8 -10.54 7.26 1.77
N TYR A 9 -9.70 7.58 0.80
CA TYR A 9 -9.76 7.02 -0.54
C TYR A 9 -8.79 5.85 -0.65
N VAL A 10 -9.20 4.79 -1.34
CA VAL A 10 -8.37 3.62 -1.60
C VAL A 10 -8.14 3.49 -3.10
N GLN A 11 -6.88 3.42 -3.51
CA GLN A 11 -6.45 3.17 -4.88
C GLN A 11 -6.00 1.71 -5.01
N LYS A 12 -6.76 0.96 -5.82
CA LYS A 12 -6.49 -0.43 -6.17
C LYS A 12 -6.21 -0.53 -7.67
N GLY A 13 -4.94 -0.68 -8.03
CA GLY A 13 -4.48 -0.56 -9.40
C GLY A 13 -4.85 0.82 -9.98
N SER A 14 -5.67 0.86 -11.02
CA SER A 14 -6.11 2.11 -11.68
C SER A 14 -7.42 2.70 -11.13
N ARG A 15 -8.06 2.06 -10.15
CA ARG A 15 -9.36 2.49 -9.62
C ARG A 15 -9.21 3.15 -8.27
N VAL A 16 -9.87 4.30 -8.10
CA VAL A 16 -10.05 4.99 -6.82
C VAL A 16 -11.45 4.73 -6.31
N GLN A 17 -11.58 4.39 -5.03
CA GLN A 17 -12.86 4.15 -4.35
C GLN A 17 -12.89 4.91 -3.03
N GLY A 18 -14.10 5.26 -2.58
CA GLY A 18 -14.33 6.00 -1.33
C GLY A 18 -15.20 7.25 -1.54
N PRO A 19 -15.29 8.12 -0.53
CA PRO A 19 -14.55 8.03 0.73
C PRO A 19 -15.09 6.93 1.66
N PHE A 20 -14.20 6.39 2.48
CA PHE A 20 -14.49 5.37 3.49
C PHE A 20 -14.02 5.85 4.87
N SER A 21 -14.69 5.41 5.92
CA SER A 21 -14.18 5.56 7.28
C SER A 21 -12.97 4.66 7.53
N THR A 22 -12.16 5.01 8.54
CA THR A 22 -11.06 4.17 9.03
C THR A 22 -11.51 2.73 9.32
N ASN A 23 -12.68 2.55 9.93
CA ASN A 23 -13.22 1.23 10.26
C ASN A 23 -13.58 0.41 9.01
N GLU A 24 -14.16 1.05 7.99
CA GLU A 24 -14.47 0.37 6.72
C GLU A 24 -13.21 -0.10 6.01
N VAL A 25 -12.16 0.73 5.95
CA VAL A 25 -10.88 0.34 5.36
C VAL A 25 -10.26 -0.81 6.15
N GLY A 26 -10.25 -0.75 7.48
CA GLY A 26 -9.80 -1.83 8.35
C GLY A 26 -10.53 -3.16 8.07
N ARG A 27 -11.86 -3.11 7.99
CA ARG A 27 -12.68 -4.27 7.60
C ARG A 27 -12.33 -4.79 6.21
N PHE A 28 -12.09 -3.91 5.24
CA PHE A 28 -11.70 -4.35 3.90
C PHE A 28 -10.33 -5.03 3.85
N LEU A 29 -9.40 -4.65 4.72
CA LEU A 29 -8.11 -5.33 4.89
C LEU A 29 -8.32 -6.74 5.48
N LEU A 30 -9.14 -6.88 6.53
CA LEU A 30 -9.47 -8.19 7.14
C LEU A 30 -10.09 -9.16 6.14
N LEU A 31 -10.96 -8.65 5.27
CA LEU A 31 -11.64 -9.43 4.23
C LEU A 31 -10.77 -9.63 2.98
N GLY A 32 -9.62 -8.96 2.86
CA GLY A 32 -8.72 -9.02 1.70
C GLY A 32 -9.26 -8.32 0.44
N ARG A 33 -10.21 -7.41 0.62
CA ARG A 33 -10.76 -6.55 -0.45
C ARG A 33 -9.78 -5.43 -0.79
N VAL A 34 -9.07 -4.93 0.23
CA VAL A 34 -7.88 -4.08 0.14
C VAL A 34 -6.66 -4.94 0.51
N ARG A 35 -5.59 -4.81 -0.28
CA ARG A 35 -4.32 -5.52 -0.14
C ARG A 35 -3.28 -4.64 0.53
N ASN A 36 -2.22 -5.22 1.09
CA ASN A 36 -1.14 -4.44 1.72
C ASN A 36 -0.32 -3.61 0.70
N THR A 37 -0.46 -3.93 -0.57
CA THR A 37 0.14 -3.23 -1.73
C THR A 37 -0.74 -2.10 -2.27
N ASP A 38 -2.00 -2.03 -1.85
CA ASP A 38 -2.89 -0.94 -2.24
C ASP A 38 -2.48 0.36 -1.55
N ARG A 39 -2.87 1.49 -2.16
CA ARG A 39 -2.54 2.83 -1.66
C ARG A 39 -3.77 3.52 -1.10
N VAL A 40 -3.57 4.41 -0.15
CA VAL A 40 -4.61 5.18 0.52
C VAL A 40 -4.28 6.67 0.46
N SER A 41 -5.30 7.50 0.57
CA SER A 41 -5.17 8.95 0.57
C SER A 41 -6.29 9.61 1.37
N ARG A 42 -6.00 10.73 2.02
CA ARG A 42 -7.03 11.58 2.67
C ARG A 42 -7.62 12.63 1.73
N ASP A 43 -6.88 13.03 0.70
CA ASP A 43 -7.22 14.13 -0.21
C ASP A 43 -7.46 13.70 -1.66
N GLY A 44 -7.10 12.46 -2.02
CA GLY A 44 -7.14 11.94 -3.38
C GLY A 44 -5.95 12.36 -4.26
N GLU A 45 -5.02 13.15 -3.72
CA GLU A 45 -3.85 13.68 -4.43
C GLU A 45 -2.57 13.00 -3.96
N LEU A 46 -2.34 12.98 -2.64
CA LEU A 46 -1.20 12.31 -2.03
C LEU A 46 -1.60 10.88 -1.65
N TRP A 47 -0.92 9.93 -2.28
CA TRP A 47 -1.16 8.51 -2.07
C TRP A 47 0.01 7.90 -1.32
N GLU A 48 -0.28 7.09 -0.31
CA GLU A 48 0.71 6.35 0.46
C GLU A 48 0.33 4.86 0.57
N PRO A 49 1.28 3.93 0.70
CA PRO A 49 0.95 2.53 0.93
C PRO A 49 0.11 2.38 2.19
N VAL A 50 -0.89 1.48 2.18
CA VAL A 50 -1.74 1.27 3.37
C VAL A 50 -0.94 0.85 4.61
N THR A 51 0.19 0.17 4.40
CA THR A 51 1.13 -0.25 5.47
C THR A 51 1.86 0.92 6.14
N GLN A 52 1.86 2.12 5.54
CA GLN A 52 2.43 3.34 6.13
C GLN A 52 1.44 4.13 6.98
N VAL A 53 0.17 3.68 7.07
CA VAL A 53 -0.89 4.32 7.84
C VAL A 53 -1.36 3.38 8.95
N PRO A 54 -0.71 3.38 10.13
CA PRO A 54 -1.00 2.42 11.20
C PRO A 54 -2.45 2.47 11.71
N GLU A 55 -3.09 3.64 11.68
CA GLU A 55 -4.49 3.80 12.12
C GLU A 55 -5.49 3.03 11.27
N LEU A 56 -5.14 2.67 10.03
CA LEU A 56 -5.98 1.87 9.15
C LEU A 56 -5.79 0.36 9.35
N ILE A 57 -4.73 -0.07 10.04
CA ILE A 57 -4.34 -1.48 10.15
C ILE A 57 -4.98 -2.09 11.41
N PRO A 58 -5.90 -3.07 11.27
CA PRO A 58 -6.47 -3.77 12.41
C PRO A 58 -5.41 -4.54 13.19
N GLU A 59 -5.55 -4.58 14.51
CA GLU A 59 -4.62 -5.28 15.41
C GLU A 59 -4.52 -6.79 15.11
N GLU A 60 -5.59 -7.39 14.60
CA GLU A 60 -5.64 -8.79 14.21
C GLU A 60 -4.64 -9.13 13.09
N LEU A 61 -4.35 -8.17 12.20
CA LEU A 61 -3.38 -8.36 11.12
C LEU A 61 -1.92 -8.25 11.60
N LEU A 62 -1.69 -7.64 12.77
CA LEU A 62 -0.34 -7.46 13.31
C LEU A 62 0.19 -8.72 14.00
N ASN A 63 -0.69 -9.62 14.46
CA ASN A 63 -0.33 -10.78 15.28
C ASN A 63 -0.56 -12.14 14.59
N LEU A 64 -0.55 -12.19 13.25
CA LEU A 64 -0.85 -13.42 12.49
C LEU A 64 0.18 -14.57 12.66
N GLN A 65 1.28 -14.32 13.37
CA GLN A 65 2.34 -15.31 13.58
C GLN A 65 2.03 -16.32 14.69
N SER A 66 1.29 -15.90 15.71
CA SER A 66 0.89 -16.79 16.81
C SER A 66 -0.38 -17.54 16.47
N ASP A 67 -0.54 -18.74 17.02
CA ASP A 67 -1.77 -19.52 16.87
C ASP A 67 -2.98 -18.76 17.46
N GLU A 68 -2.78 -18.05 18.59
CA GLU A 68 -3.80 -17.21 19.19
C GLU A 68 -4.22 -16.05 18.27
N GLY A 69 -3.25 -15.29 17.74
CA GLY A 69 -3.53 -14.17 16.85
C GLY A 69 -4.16 -14.64 15.54
N TRP A 70 -3.74 -15.79 15.02
CA TRP A 70 -4.36 -16.43 13.86
C TRP A 70 -5.82 -16.79 14.11
N ASN A 71 -6.13 -17.44 15.24
CA ASN A 71 -7.51 -17.78 15.60
C ASN A 71 -8.39 -16.54 15.83
N LYS A 72 -7.84 -15.49 16.44
CA LYS A 72 -8.53 -14.20 16.60
C LYS A 72 -8.87 -13.59 15.25
N PHE A 73 -7.90 -13.52 14.33
CA PHE A 73 -8.11 -13.04 12.97
C PHE A 73 -9.23 -13.81 12.25
N LEU A 74 -9.21 -15.14 12.29
CA LEU A 74 -10.25 -15.97 11.66
C LEU A 74 -11.65 -15.68 12.24
N THR A 75 -11.74 -15.53 13.55
CA THR A 75 -13.01 -15.25 14.25
C THR A 75 -13.58 -13.88 13.86
N VAL A 76 -12.74 -12.84 13.88
CA VAL A 76 -13.13 -11.48 13.51
C VAL A 76 -13.53 -11.41 12.04
N ARG A 77 -12.73 -12.00 11.15
CA ARG A 77 -13.02 -12.06 9.71
C ARG A 77 -14.38 -12.73 9.43
N ALA A 78 -14.66 -13.88 10.06
CA ALA A 78 -15.93 -14.56 9.89
C ALA A 78 -17.12 -13.69 10.34
N THR A 79 -16.98 -13.02 11.48
CA THR A 79 -18.01 -12.12 12.01
C THR A 79 -18.28 -10.94 11.08
N GLU A 80 -17.25 -10.35 10.49
CA GLU A 80 -17.37 -9.23 9.53
C GLU A 80 -17.93 -9.67 8.18
N ASP A 81 -17.67 -10.92 7.74
CA ASP A 81 -18.22 -11.47 6.49
C ASP A 81 -19.71 -11.82 6.63
N ASP A 82 -20.11 -12.43 7.75
CA ASP A 82 -21.48 -12.87 8.02
C ASP A 82 -22.49 -11.72 8.05
N ARG A 83 -22.08 -10.53 8.50
CA ARG A 83 -22.95 -9.33 8.51
C ARG A 83 -23.38 -8.86 7.12
N GLN A 84 -22.76 -9.37 6.05
CA GLN A 84 -23.09 -8.99 4.68
C GLN A 84 -23.95 -10.03 3.92
N LEU A 85 -24.18 -11.23 4.50
CA LEU A 85 -24.90 -12.33 3.87
C LEU A 85 -26.35 -12.44 4.40
N GLU A 86 -27.24 -11.53 4.00
CA GLU A 86 -28.68 -11.70 4.23
C GLU A 86 -29.34 -12.71 3.26
N VAL A 87 -28.60 -13.20 2.26
CA VAL A 87 -29.07 -14.21 1.31
C VAL A 87 -28.34 -15.53 1.60
N PRO A 88 -29.04 -16.59 2.06
CA PRO A 88 -28.45 -17.91 2.25
C PRO A 88 -28.05 -18.44 0.87
N VAL A 89 -26.76 -18.38 0.54
CA VAL A 89 -26.24 -19.06 -0.64
C VAL A 89 -26.06 -20.53 -0.28
N GLU A 90 -26.78 -21.40 -0.97
CA GLU A 90 -26.71 -22.87 -0.84
C GLU A 90 -25.24 -23.33 -0.72
N GLN A 91 -24.92 -24.02 0.38
CA GLN A 91 -23.55 -24.32 0.83
C GLN A 91 -22.75 -25.24 -0.11
N ASP A 92 -23.39 -25.82 -1.12
CA ASP A 92 -22.86 -26.89 -1.98
C ASP A 92 -21.65 -26.46 -2.84
N ARG A 93 -21.37 -25.16 -2.97
CA ARG A 93 -20.18 -24.63 -3.67
C ARG A 93 -18.91 -24.53 -2.82
N ARG A 94 -18.96 -24.76 -1.50
CA ARG A 94 -17.81 -24.58 -0.58
C ARG A 94 -17.02 -25.86 -0.29
N LEU A 95 -16.91 -26.79 -1.26
CA LEU A 95 -16.09 -28.00 -1.10
C LEU A 95 -14.58 -27.71 -0.96
N TYR A 96 -14.15 -26.50 -1.29
CA TYR A 96 -12.76 -26.07 -1.14
C TYR A 96 -12.62 -25.07 0.00
N PRO A 97 -11.65 -25.25 0.93
CA PRO A 97 -11.33 -24.25 1.95
C PRO A 97 -11.01 -22.90 1.29
N ASP A 98 -11.54 -21.79 1.82
CA ASP A 98 -11.17 -20.45 1.33
C ASP A 98 -9.65 -20.26 1.49
N PRO A 99 -8.88 -20.06 0.40
CA PRO A 99 -7.44 -19.86 0.50
C PRO A 99 -7.07 -18.42 0.91
N LEU A 100 -8.03 -17.49 0.94
CA LEU A 100 -7.75 -16.07 1.21
C LEU A 100 -7.14 -15.79 2.58
N PRO A 101 -7.59 -16.41 3.71
CA PRO A 101 -6.96 -16.21 5.00
C PRO A 101 -5.47 -16.52 4.96
N GLN A 102 -5.09 -17.67 4.38
CA GLN A 102 -3.68 -18.07 4.32
C GLN A 102 -2.88 -17.12 3.43
N LYS A 103 -3.43 -16.70 2.28
CA LYS A 103 -2.77 -15.70 1.43
C LYS A 103 -2.55 -14.37 2.14
N LEU A 104 -3.52 -13.93 2.94
CA LEU A 104 -3.36 -12.71 3.74
C LEU A 104 -2.28 -12.90 4.80
N ARG A 105 -2.24 -14.05 5.48
CA ARG A 105 -1.14 -14.37 6.38
C ARG A 105 0.20 -14.22 5.69
N ASP A 106 0.39 -14.89 4.56
CA ASP A 106 1.67 -14.85 3.84
C ASP A 106 2.01 -13.42 3.35
N GLU A 107 1.03 -12.69 2.84
CA GLU A 107 1.17 -11.31 2.32
C GLU A 107 1.59 -10.32 3.42
N TRP A 108 0.98 -10.39 4.60
CA TRP A 108 1.26 -9.49 5.73
C TRP A 108 2.53 -9.87 6.49
N GLN A 109 3.01 -11.10 6.33
CA GLN A 109 4.29 -11.55 6.87
C GLN A 109 5.46 -11.29 5.93
N ALA A 110 5.20 -11.25 4.62
CA ALA A 110 6.20 -10.86 3.65
C ALA A 110 6.61 -9.41 3.91
N VAL A 111 7.92 -9.16 3.94
CA VAL A 111 8.43 -7.79 3.86
C VAL A 111 7.88 -7.21 2.55
N PRO A 112 7.10 -6.10 2.59
CA PRO A 112 6.57 -5.52 1.37
C PRO A 112 7.76 -5.26 0.44
N PRO A 113 7.68 -5.60 -0.86
CA PRO A 113 8.75 -5.27 -1.78
C PRO A 113 8.98 -3.77 -1.64
N GLN A 114 10.18 -3.41 -1.17
CA GLN A 114 10.61 -2.03 -1.05
C GLN A 114 10.22 -1.34 -2.35
N PRO A 115 9.50 -0.19 -2.32
CA PRO A 115 9.23 0.52 -3.54
C PRO A 115 10.58 0.71 -4.20
N ILE A 116 10.75 0.13 -5.39
CA ILE A 116 11.92 0.37 -6.21
C ILE A 116 11.76 1.83 -6.62
N SER A 117 12.19 2.74 -5.75
CA SER A 117 12.44 4.13 -6.09
C SER A 117 13.61 4.08 -7.06
N GLN A 118 13.30 3.79 -8.32
CA GLN A 118 14.17 4.03 -9.45
C GLN A 118 14.24 5.54 -9.68
N SER A 119 14.64 6.30 -8.66
CA SER A 119 15.29 7.58 -8.86
C SER A 119 16.79 7.34 -9.05
N VAL A 120 17.10 6.43 -9.97
CA VAL A 120 18.43 6.40 -10.57
C VAL A 120 18.43 7.61 -11.51
N LEU A 121 18.76 8.79 -10.98
CA LEU A 121 19.33 9.80 -11.86
C LEU A 121 20.56 9.11 -12.45
N PRO A 122 20.56 8.79 -13.76
CA PRO A 122 21.64 8.01 -14.32
C PRO A 122 22.91 8.80 -14.11
N TRP A 123 24.00 8.13 -13.75
CA TRP A 123 25.33 8.74 -13.62
C TRP A 123 25.76 9.48 -14.91
N SER A 124 25.04 9.27 -16.03
CA SER A 124 25.15 10.09 -17.23
C SER A 124 24.83 11.57 -17.00
N LEU A 125 23.93 11.94 -16.09
CA LEU A 125 23.59 13.33 -15.81
C LEU A 125 24.74 14.06 -15.11
N LEU A 126 25.43 13.38 -14.17
CA LEU A 126 26.65 13.88 -13.56
C LEU A 126 27.79 13.99 -14.59
N GLY A 127 27.96 12.98 -15.44
CA GLY A 127 28.95 13.02 -16.53
C GLY A 127 28.71 14.15 -17.54
N ILE A 128 27.46 14.37 -17.95
CA ILE A 128 27.09 15.46 -18.88
C ILE A 128 27.35 16.83 -18.22
N THR A 129 27.03 17.00 -16.92
CA THR A 129 27.30 18.27 -16.23
C THR A 129 28.79 18.59 -16.11
N LEU A 130 29.64 17.60 -15.80
CA LEU A 130 31.10 17.82 -15.73
C LEU A 130 31.70 18.11 -17.11
N ALA A 131 31.25 17.42 -18.15
CA ALA A 131 31.71 17.68 -19.52
C ALA A 131 31.32 19.10 -19.99
N ALA A 132 30.07 19.52 -19.76
CA ALA A 132 29.61 20.87 -20.10
C ALA A 132 30.40 21.95 -19.33
N LEU A 133 30.64 21.74 -18.03
CA LEU A 133 31.46 22.65 -17.21
C LEU A 133 32.91 22.73 -17.71
N GLY A 134 33.51 21.61 -18.10
CA GLY A 134 34.86 21.56 -18.67
C GLY A 134 34.98 22.31 -19.99
N VAL A 135 33.99 22.19 -20.88
CA VAL A 135 33.96 22.93 -22.16
C VAL A 135 33.88 24.43 -21.93
N VAL A 136 33.03 24.88 -20.99
CA VAL A 136 32.90 26.31 -20.65
C VAL A 136 34.22 26.86 -20.09
N LEU A 137 34.88 26.14 -19.18
CA LEU A 137 36.16 26.57 -18.62
C LEU A 137 37.28 26.61 -19.68
N TYR A 138 37.32 25.62 -20.58
CA TYR A 138 38.30 25.57 -21.67
C TYR A 138 38.10 26.74 -22.65
N LEU A 139 36.86 26.99 -23.10
CA LEU A 139 36.56 28.11 -23.99
C LEU A 139 36.95 29.43 -23.35
N ASN A 140 36.65 29.62 -22.06
CA ASN A 140 36.97 30.85 -21.33
C ASN A 140 38.50 31.06 -21.17
N ALA A 141 39.26 29.98 -20.97
CA ALA A 141 40.73 30.03 -20.88
C ALA A 141 41.40 30.34 -22.23
N VAL A 142 40.86 29.83 -23.34
CA VAL A 142 41.39 30.07 -24.70
C VAL A 142 41.06 31.48 -25.20
N THR A 143 39.92 32.06 -24.80
CA THR A 143 39.61 33.47 -25.09
C THR A 143 40.37 34.45 -24.21
N GLY A 144 40.82 34.05 -23.02
CA GLY A 144 41.60 34.89 -22.10
C GLY A 144 43.08 35.07 -22.48
N THR A 145 43.61 34.27 -23.40
CA THR A 145 45.03 34.31 -23.81
C THR A 145 45.31 35.11 -25.10
N THR A 146 44.28 35.75 -25.67
CA THR A 146 44.41 36.59 -26.88
C THR A 146 44.14 38.09 -26.64
N GLY A 147 44.20 38.54 -25.38
CA GLY A 147 44.16 39.97 -25.00
C GLY A 147 45.52 40.49 -24.57
#